data_AF-Q0UQE0-F1
#
_entry.id   AF-Q0UQE0-F1
#
_cell.length_a   1.000
_cell.length_b   1.000
_cell.length_c   1.000
_cell.angle_alpha   90.00
_cell.angle_beta   90.00
_cell.angle_gamma   90.00
#
_symmetry.space_group_name_H-M   'P 1'
#
loop_
_entity.id
_entity.type
_entity.pdbx_description
1 polymer ?
#
loop_
_entity_poly.entity_id
_entity_poly.type
_entity_poly.pdbx_seq_one_letter_code
_entity_poly.pdbx_strand_id
1 'polypeptide(L)'
;MVRISIDGKLFTVDNTVAKSWLPNANSWSHIRGDDIVDAVENSLSACSQTSIAPSTVRKVIRDLFQTLSRHHHRNAANFTTETLQSLLHEDKYGNQLSGLKASRSHFLILAALARCTHSIPLAIAIASFLSNNIHDVVQYESHYYLREWNQALHELHGVFPDPHMLQQLIAQLTGCGRSSWSPHKWSAAGFGPAFVGAWVQVPADPEPGLAIK
;
A
#
# COMPACT_ATOMS: atom_id res chain seq x y z
N MET A 1 22.76 -0.98 -7.78
CA MET A 1 22.20 0.16 -7.01
C MET A 1 21.63 1.18 -7.97
N VAL A 2 20.44 1.70 -7.67
CA VAL A 2 19.76 2.78 -8.41
C VAL A 2 19.76 4.02 -7.54
N ARG A 3 20.03 5.19 -8.11
CA ARG A 3 20.02 6.48 -7.40
C ARG A 3 18.72 7.21 -7.65
N ILE A 4 17.98 7.55 -6.61
CA ILE A 4 16.70 8.27 -6.68
C ILE A 4 16.87 9.64 -6.03
N SER A 5 16.53 10.73 -6.71
CA SER A 5 16.63 12.10 -6.19
C SER A 5 15.26 12.72 -5.91
N ILE A 6 15.02 13.21 -4.70
CA ILE A 6 13.78 13.94 -4.32
C ILE A 6 14.20 15.13 -3.47
N ASP A 7 13.73 16.34 -3.79
CA ASP A 7 14.14 17.57 -3.06
C ASP A 7 15.66 17.78 -3.00
N GLY A 8 16.40 17.33 -4.02
CA GLY A 8 17.86 17.33 -4.02
C GLY A 8 18.52 16.33 -3.05
N LYS A 9 17.73 15.53 -2.30
CA LYS A 9 18.24 14.41 -1.49
C LYS A 9 18.39 13.17 -2.35
N LEU A 10 19.51 12.47 -2.18
CA LEU A 10 19.84 11.26 -2.95
C LEU A 10 19.63 10.01 -2.10
N PHE A 11 18.82 9.09 -2.61
CA PHE A 11 18.58 7.77 -2.04
C PHE A 11 19.22 6.71 -2.92
N THR A 12 19.84 5.70 -2.30
CA THR A 12 20.39 4.55 -3.03
C THR A 12 19.52 3.34 -2.74
N VAL A 13 18.91 2.76 -3.76
CA VAL A 13 18.02 1.60 -3.63
C VAL A 13 18.63 0.41 -4.36
N ASP A 14 18.40 -0.80 -3.84
CA ASP A 14 18.81 -2.02 -4.55
C ASP A 14 18.17 -2.07 -5.95
N ASN A 15 18.89 -2.63 -6.93
CA ASN A 15 18.42 -2.66 -8.31
C ASN A 15 17.20 -3.56 -8.47
N THR A 16 17.17 -4.69 -7.77
CA THR A 16 16.06 -5.65 -7.83
C THR A 16 14.80 -5.04 -7.24
N VAL A 17 14.93 -4.36 -6.10
CA VAL A 17 13.82 -3.65 -5.45
C VAL A 17 13.32 -2.49 -6.33
N ALA A 18 14.23 -1.66 -6.85
CA ALA A 18 13.87 -0.55 -7.73
C ALA A 18 13.17 -1.04 -9.00
N LYS A 19 13.64 -2.13 -9.62
CA LYS A 19 13.00 -2.74 -10.80
C LYS A 19 11.60 -3.27 -10.52
N SER A 20 11.43 -3.89 -9.36
CA SER A 20 10.15 -4.42 -8.90
C SER A 20 9.13 -3.31 -8.63
N TRP A 21 9.58 -2.16 -8.11
CA TRP A 21 8.70 -1.08 -7.68
C TRP A 21 8.50 0.03 -8.72
N LEU A 22 9.45 0.20 -9.62
CA LEU A 22 9.44 1.23 -10.65
C LEU A 22 9.68 0.60 -12.03
N PRO A 23 8.92 -0.42 -12.45
CA PRO A 23 9.19 -1.19 -13.67
C PRO A 23 9.30 -0.33 -14.94
N ASN A 24 8.61 0.81 -14.97
CA ASN A 24 8.59 1.74 -16.10
C ASN A 24 9.62 2.87 -16.02
N ALA A 25 10.66 2.74 -15.20
CA ALA A 25 11.70 3.77 -15.11
C ALA A 25 12.50 3.85 -16.43
N ASN A 26 12.55 5.05 -17.03
CA ASN A 26 13.29 5.32 -18.27
C ASN A 26 14.82 5.16 -18.12
N SER A 27 15.33 5.26 -16.89
CA SER A 27 16.76 5.11 -16.57
C SER A 27 16.94 4.41 -15.23
N TRP A 28 17.84 3.41 -15.22
CA TRP A 28 18.18 2.65 -14.01
C TRP A 28 19.43 3.18 -13.30
N SER A 29 20.15 4.12 -13.90
CA SER A 29 21.31 4.74 -13.24
C SER A 29 20.88 5.88 -12.32
N HIS A 30 19.87 6.64 -12.73
CA HIS A 30 19.33 7.77 -12.00
C HIS A 30 17.84 7.97 -12.29
N ILE A 31 17.03 7.99 -11.25
CA ILE A 31 15.59 8.26 -11.30
C ILE A 31 15.33 9.60 -10.60
N ARG A 32 14.66 10.51 -11.29
CA ARG A 32 14.16 11.75 -10.70
C ARG A 32 12.88 11.41 -9.94
N GLY A 33 12.98 11.34 -8.62
CA GLY A 33 11.84 11.03 -7.77
C GLY A 33 10.83 12.19 -7.69
N ASP A 34 11.23 13.44 -7.99
CA ASP A 34 10.28 14.54 -8.16
C ASP A 34 9.24 14.24 -9.26
N ASP A 35 9.64 13.61 -10.38
CA ASP A 35 8.71 13.23 -11.45
C ASP A 35 7.66 12.19 -10.94
N ILE A 36 8.06 11.33 -9.99
CA ILE A 36 7.16 10.37 -9.34
C ILE A 36 6.20 11.10 -8.39
N VAL A 37 6.70 12.05 -7.60
CA VAL A 37 5.89 12.87 -6.70
C VAL A 37 4.84 13.62 -7.51
N ASP A 38 5.23 14.30 -8.58
CA ASP A 38 4.33 15.06 -9.45
C ASP A 38 3.27 14.14 -10.09
N ALA A 39 3.65 12.94 -10.53
CA ALA A 39 2.70 11.96 -11.07
C ALA A 39 1.64 11.53 -10.03
N VAL A 40 2.07 11.29 -8.78
CA VAL A 40 1.16 10.93 -7.68
C VAL A 40 0.28 12.11 -7.28
N GLU A 41 0.83 13.32 -7.19
CA GLU A 41 0.06 14.53 -6.91
C GLU A 41 -1.02 14.77 -7.97
N ASN A 42 -0.66 14.66 -9.26
CA ASN A 42 -1.60 14.78 -10.37
C ASN A 42 -2.69 13.71 -10.30
N SER A 43 -2.32 12.45 -10.02
CA SER A 43 -3.26 11.34 -9.80
C SER A 43 -4.28 11.65 -8.70
N LEU A 44 -3.80 12.13 -7.55
CA LEU A 44 -4.66 12.43 -6.40
C LEU A 44 -5.53 13.68 -6.65
N SER A 45 -5.00 14.69 -7.34
CA SER A 45 -5.75 15.91 -7.66
C SER A 45 -6.92 15.66 -8.62
N ALA A 46 -6.81 14.66 -9.50
CA ALA A 46 -7.90 14.23 -10.37
C ALA A 46 -9.07 13.62 -9.57
N CYS A 47 -8.81 13.16 -8.35
CA CYS A 47 -9.80 12.63 -7.42
C CYS A 47 -10.34 13.75 -6.52
N SER A 48 -11.41 14.41 -6.97
CA SER A 48 -12.02 15.61 -6.36
C SER A 48 -12.40 15.52 -4.87
N GLN A 49 -12.35 14.33 -4.26
CA GLN A 49 -12.82 14.08 -2.90
C GLN A 49 -11.69 14.06 -1.86
N THR A 50 -10.42 14.16 -2.26
CA THR A 50 -9.29 13.97 -1.35
C THR A 50 -8.51 15.28 -1.14
N SER A 51 -8.37 15.70 0.11
CA SER A 51 -7.58 16.89 0.49
C SER A 51 -6.25 16.45 1.10
N ILE A 52 -5.38 15.88 0.26
CA ILE A 52 -4.01 15.58 0.65
C ILE A 52 -3.13 16.73 0.17
N ALA A 53 -2.42 17.36 1.11
CA ALA A 53 -1.47 18.42 0.78
C ALA A 53 -0.29 17.85 -0.04
N PRO A 54 0.21 18.55 -1.07
CA PRO A 54 1.40 18.15 -1.83
C PRO A 54 2.62 17.83 -0.95
N SER A 55 2.83 18.64 0.10
CA SER A 55 3.91 18.41 1.08
C SER A 55 3.80 17.06 1.80
N THR A 56 2.58 16.54 2.01
CA THR A 56 2.35 15.22 2.57
C THR A 56 2.73 14.13 1.58
N VAL A 57 2.34 14.25 0.31
CA VAL A 57 2.71 13.30 -0.76
C VAL A 57 4.24 13.17 -0.84
N ARG A 58 4.91 14.32 -0.99
CA ARG A 58 6.36 14.42 -1.03
C ARG A 58 7.03 13.81 0.19
N LYS A 59 6.51 14.10 1.40
CA LYS A 59 7.02 13.53 2.65
C LYS A 59 6.91 12.01 2.64
N VAL A 60 5.73 11.45 2.34
CA VAL A 60 5.49 10.00 2.36
C VAL A 60 6.39 9.26 1.36
N ILE A 61 6.47 9.76 0.12
CA ILE A 61 7.31 9.15 -0.92
C ILE A 61 8.79 9.23 -0.54
N ARG A 62 9.23 10.37 0.02
CA ARG A 62 10.60 10.52 0.49
C ARG A 62 10.92 9.57 1.65
N ASP A 63 10.05 9.47 2.63
CA ASP A 63 10.24 8.63 3.81
C ASP A 63 10.25 7.13 3.40
N LEU A 64 9.46 6.76 2.40
CA LEU A 64 9.48 5.44 1.76
C LEU A 64 10.85 5.12 1.14
N PHE A 65 11.35 5.98 0.24
CA PHE A 65 12.65 5.74 -0.41
C PHE A 65 13.82 5.86 0.55
N GLN A 66 13.74 6.74 1.55
CA GLN A 66 14.71 6.80 2.63
C GLN A 66 14.79 5.46 3.36
N THR A 67 13.65 4.83 3.60
CA THR A 67 13.65 3.57 4.33
C THR A 67 14.09 2.40 3.47
N LEU A 68 13.70 2.34 2.20
CA LEU A 68 14.27 1.39 1.24
C LEU A 68 15.79 1.53 1.12
N SER A 69 16.31 2.75 1.20
CA SER A 69 17.75 2.99 1.17
C SER A 69 18.49 2.54 2.42
N ARG A 70 17.81 2.38 3.56
CA ARG A 70 18.40 1.85 4.80
C ARG A 70 18.37 0.32 4.85
N HIS A 71 17.46 -0.31 4.12
CA HIS A 71 17.22 -1.75 4.20
C HIS A 71 17.48 -2.47 2.87
N HIS A 72 18.70 -2.36 2.36
CA HIS A 72 19.14 -2.95 1.08
C HIS A 72 18.88 -4.47 0.94
N HIS A 73 18.66 -5.19 2.03
CA HIS A 73 18.53 -6.66 2.05
C HIS A 73 17.14 -7.17 2.44
N ARG A 74 16.17 -6.31 2.79
CA ARG A 74 14.84 -6.76 3.19
C ARG A 74 13.89 -6.79 2.00
N ASN A 75 12.93 -7.72 2.04
CA ASN A 75 11.83 -7.74 1.09
C ASN A 75 11.02 -6.44 1.24
N ALA A 76 11.03 -5.61 0.20
CA ALA A 76 10.38 -4.31 0.20
C ALA A 76 8.86 -4.41 0.46
N ALA A 77 8.21 -5.49 0.01
CA ALA A 77 6.77 -5.70 0.24
C ALA A 77 6.43 -5.88 1.75
N ASN A 78 7.28 -6.62 2.47
CA ASN A 78 7.14 -6.76 3.92
C ASN A 78 7.32 -5.41 4.60
N PHE A 79 8.28 -4.61 4.14
CA PHE A 79 8.55 -3.30 4.69
C PHE A 79 7.36 -2.32 4.54
N THR A 80 6.71 -2.27 3.38
CA THR A 80 5.48 -1.46 3.20
C THR A 80 4.40 -1.89 4.19
N THR A 81 4.21 -3.19 4.32
CA THR A 81 3.20 -3.77 5.21
C THR A 81 3.49 -3.41 6.68
N GLU A 82 4.74 -3.60 7.12
CA GLU A 82 5.22 -3.22 8.47
C GLU A 82 5.05 -1.72 8.74
N THR A 83 5.34 -0.87 7.76
CA THR A 83 5.21 0.60 7.90
C THR A 83 3.75 1.01 8.08
N LEU A 84 2.85 0.52 7.23
CA LEU A 84 1.42 0.80 7.34
C LEU A 84 0.85 0.24 8.66
N GLN A 85 1.30 -0.95 9.08
CA GLN A 85 0.94 -1.54 10.37
C GLN A 85 1.42 -0.67 11.54
N SER A 86 2.66 -0.19 11.52
CA SER A 86 3.19 0.70 12.57
C SER A 86 2.35 1.97 12.70
N LEU A 87 2.02 2.61 11.58
CA LEU A 87 1.19 3.83 11.59
C LEU A 87 -0.23 3.58 12.11
N LEU A 88 -0.83 2.44 11.74
CA LEU A 88 -2.15 2.06 12.25
C LEU A 88 -2.08 1.65 13.74
N HIS A 89 -0.98 1.05 14.18
CA HIS A 89 -0.76 0.66 15.57
C HIS A 89 -0.49 1.86 16.50
N GLU A 90 0.26 2.86 16.03
CA GLU A 90 0.46 4.13 16.73
C GLU A 90 -0.88 4.82 17.06
N ASP A 91 -1.93 4.57 16.29
CA ASP A 91 -3.29 5.04 16.58
C ASP A 91 -3.94 4.28 17.74
N LYS A 92 -3.84 2.95 17.74
CA LYS A 92 -4.45 2.07 18.74
C LYS A 92 -3.97 2.36 20.16
N TYR A 93 -2.75 2.89 20.30
CA TYR A 93 -2.11 3.19 21.59
C TYR A 93 -1.78 4.68 21.79
N GLY A 94 -2.09 5.55 20.82
CA GLY A 94 -1.82 6.99 20.83
C GLY A 94 -3.09 7.85 20.78
N ASN A 95 -2.96 9.13 20.38
CA ASN A 95 -4.11 10.03 20.17
C ASN A 95 -5.00 9.51 19.02
N GLN A 96 -6.03 8.74 19.39
CA GLN A 96 -6.97 7.89 18.62
C GLN A 96 -7.56 8.42 17.29
N LEU A 97 -7.36 9.69 16.94
CA LEU A 97 -7.90 10.28 15.70
C LEU A 97 -6.80 10.65 14.69
N SER A 98 -5.55 10.75 15.16
CA SER A 98 -4.45 11.23 14.32
C SER A 98 -3.79 10.12 13.51
N GLY A 99 -3.72 8.89 14.05
CA GLY A 99 -3.05 7.78 13.41
C GLY A 99 -3.89 7.14 12.31
N LEU A 100 -5.21 6.98 12.46
CA LEU A 100 -6.07 6.54 11.36
C LEU A 100 -6.05 7.51 10.17
N LYS A 101 -6.14 8.81 10.45
CA LYS A 101 -6.01 9.85 9.41
C LYS A 101 -4.67 9.77 8.68
N ALA A 102 -3.58 9.59 9.43
CA ALA A 102 -2.25 9.43 8.86
C ALA A 102 -2.18 8.16 8.01
N SER A 103 -2.58 7.01 8.55
CA SER A 103 -2.60 5.72 7.87
C SER A 103 -3.41 5.77 6.58
N ARG A 104 -4.61 6.37 6.62
CA ARG A 104 -5.45 6.58 5.43
C ARG A 104 -4.76 7.42 4.35
N SER A 105 -4.13 8.53 4.74
CA SER A 105 -3.41 9.38 3.80
C SER A 105 -2.23 8.64 3.17
N HIS A 106 -1.46 7.89 3.97
CA HIS A 106 -0.35 7.06 3.47
C HIS A 106 -0.86 5.96 2.55
N PHE A 107 -1.93 5.26 2.92
CA PHE A 107 -2.53 4.20 2.14
C PHE A 107 -2.95 4.71 0.75
N LEU A 108 -3.63 5.85 0.69
CA LEU A 108 -4.05 6.47 -0.57
C LEU A 108 -2.85 6.93 -1.42
N ILE A 109 -1.84 7.55 -0.82
CA ILE A 109 -0.61 7.97 -1.53
C ILE A 109 0.13 6.75 -2.11
N LEU A 110 0.28 5.69 -1.33
CA LEU A 110 0.97 4.47 -1.77
C LEU A 110 0.18 3.72 -2.84
N ALA A 111 -1.15 3.73 -2.78
CA ALA A 111 -1.99 3.14 -3.82
C ALA A 111 -1.87 3.91 -5.15
N ALA A 112 -1.91 5.24 -5.09
CA ALA A 112 -1.64 6.09 -6.25
C ALA A 112 -0.22 5.88 -6.80
N LEU A 113 0.79 5.76 -5.93
CA LEU A 113 2.16 5.42 -6.32
C LEU A 113 2.22 4.08 -7.06
N ALA A 114 1.60 3.03 -6.52
CA ALA A 114 1.54 1.71 -7.15
C ALA A 114 0.91 1.78 -8.54
N ARG A 115 -0.15 2.58 -8.71
CA ARG A 115 -0.78 2.83 -10.00
C ARG A 115 0.15 3.54 -10.98
N CYS A 116 0.69 4.69 -10.59
CA CYS A 116 1.58 5.48 -11.43
C CYS A 116 2.80 4.70 -11.91
N THR A 117 3.35 3.83 -11.04
CA THR A 117 4.54 3.05 -11.36
C THR A 117 4.25 1.66 -11.89
N HIS A 118 2.97 1.24 -11.92
CA HIS A 118 2.54 -0.12 -12.26
C HIS A 118 3.20 -1.21 -11.39
N SER A 119 3.42 -0.90 -10.10
CA SER A 119 4.06 -1.83 -9.17
C SER A 119 3.09 -2.85 -8.60
N ILE A 120 3.10 -4.05 -9.18
CA ILE A 120 2.34 -5.21 -8.67
C ILE A 120 2.72 -5.52 -7.20
N PRO A 121 4.01 -5.60 -6.82
CA PRO A 121 4.37 -5.99 -5.45
C PRO A 121 3.95 -4.95 -4.40
N LEU A 122 3.96 -3.67 -4.76
CA LEU A 122 3.45 -2.62 -3.89
C LEU A 122 1.93 -2.72 -3.75
N ALA A 123 1.20 -2.94 -4.86
CA ALA A 123 -0.25 -3.15 -4.82
C ALA A 123 -0.64 -4.36 -3.95
N ILE A 124 0.11 -5.46 -4.04
CA ILE A 124 -0.06 -6.65 -3.17
C ILE A 124 0.12 -6.28 -1.70
N ALA A 125 1.22 -5.63 -1.35
CA ALA A 125 1.49 -5.23 0.03
C ALA A 125 0.37 -4.34 0.61
N ILE A 126 -0.13 -3.39 -0.18
CA ILE A 126 -1.22 -2.48 0.22
C ILE A 126 -2.52 -3.25 0.45
N ALA A 127 -2.93 -4.12 -0.47
CA ALA A 127 -4.16 -4.89 -0.30
C ALA A 127 -4.07 -5.89 0.86
N SER A 128 -2.92 -6.55 1.04
CA SER A 128 -2.67 -7.43 2.18
C SER A 128 -2.73 -6.68 3.51
N PHE A 129 -2.16 -5.48 3.58
CA PHE A 129 -2.30 -4.62 4.75
C PHE A 129 -3.78 -4.38 5.09
N LEU A 130 -4.59 -3.95 4.11
CA LEU A 130 -6.00 -3.67 4.38
C LEU A 130 -6.74 -4.95 4.78
N SER A 131 -6.54 -6.06 4.06
CA SER A 131 -7.18 -7.34 4.39
C SER A 131 -6.93 -7.77 5.83
N ASN A 132 -5.73 -7.51 6.36
CA ASN A 132 -5.37 -7.87 7.72
C ASN A 132 -5.92 -6.89 8.79
N ASN A 133 -6.28 -5.68 8.40
CA ASN A 133 -6.70 -4.61 9.32
C ASN A 133 -8.10 -4.08 9.03
N ILE A 134 -8.86 -4.70 8.13
CA ILE A 134 -10.13 -4.17 7.64
C ILE A 134 -11.17 -4.02 8.75
N HIS A 135 -11.17 -4.93 9.71
CA HIS A 135 -12.03 -4.85 10.89
C HIS A 135 -11.73 -3.58 11.70
N ASP A 136 -10.46 -3.29 11.97
CA ASP A 136 -10.05 -2.11 12.72
C ASP A 136 -10.37 -0.82 11.94
N VAL A 137 -10.09 -0.80 10.63
CA VAL A 137 -10.45 0.34 9.77
C VAL A 137 -11.96 0.59 9.81
N VAL A 138 -12.78 -0.44 9.63
CA VAL A 138 -14.25 -0.29 9.64
C VAL A 138 -14.78 0.10 11.03
N GLN A 139 -14.20 -0.44 12.10
CA GLN A 139 -14.67 -0.20 13.46
C GLN A 139 -14.38 1.23 13.94
N TYR A 140 -13.19 1.77 13.63
CA TYR A 140 -12.70 3.00 14.21
C TYR A 140 -12.75 4.20 13.25
N GLU A 141 -12.80 3.99 11.94
CA GLU A 141 -12.87 5.08 10.97
C GLU A 141 -14.30 5.64 10.83
N SER A 142 -14.42 6.95 10.60
CA SER A 142 -15.73 7.53 10.26
C SER A 142 -16.23 7.00 8.92
N HIS A 143 -17.53 6.71 8.83
CA HIS A 143 -18.20 6.34 7.58
C HIS A 143 -17.90 7.30 6.42
N TYR A 144 -17.74 8.60 6.72
CA TYR A 144 -17.38 9.61 5.73
C TYR A 144 -16.01 9.37 5.10
N TYR A 145 -15.05 8.83 5.87
CA TYR A 145 -13.68 8.58 5.43
C TYR A 145 -13.46 7.17 4.86
N LEU A 146 -14.37 6.22 5.07
CA LEU A 146 -14.32 4.89 4.42
C LEU A 146 -14.32 4.98 2.88
N ARG A 147 -14.91 6.03 2.32
CA ARG A 147 -14.85 6.29 0.87
C ARG A 147 -13.43 6.55 0.35
N GLU A 148 -12.54 7.13 1.17
CA GLU A 148 -11.15 7.38 0.78
C GLU A 148 -10.33 6.08 0.78
N TRP A 149 -10.62 5.17 1.71
CA TRP A 149 -10.08 3.80 1.68
C TRP A 149 -10.56 3.05 0.43
N ASN A 150 -11.85 3.17 0.08
CA ASN A 150 -12.38 2.59 -1.14
C ASN A 150 -11.75 3.21 -2.40
N GLN A 151 -11.56 4.53 -2.43
CA GLN A 151 -10.87 5.22 -3.52
C GLN A 151 -9.46 4.66 -3.72
N ALA A 152 -8.71 4.46 -2.64
CA ALA A 152 -7.38 3.86 -2.73
C ALA A 152 -7.42 2.43 -3.32
N LEU A 153 -8.44 1.62 -3.02
CA LEU A 153 -8.62 0.32 -3.69
C LEU A 153 -8.94 0.46 -5.18
N HIS A 154 -9.70 1.49 -5.57
CA HIS A 154 -9.93 1.80 -6.98
C HIS A 154 -8.63 2.21 -7.70
N GLU A 155 -7.68 2.89 -7.04
CA GLU A 155 -6.36 3.17 -7.62
C GLU A 155 -5.57 1.88 -7.93
N LEU A 156 -5.80 0.81 -7.16
CA LEU A 156 -5.15 -0.48 -7.41
C LEU A 156 -5.77 -1.25 -8.59
N HIS A 157 -6.93 -0.81 -9.09
CA HIS A 157 -7.62 -1.47 -10.19
C HIS A 157 -6.78 -1.35 -11.48
N GLY A 158 -6.46 -2.49 -12.09
CA GLY A 158 -5.60 -2.58 -13.28
C GLY A 158 -4.11 -2.79 -12.99
N VAL A 159 -3.66 -2.65 -11.74
CA VAL A 159 -2.30 -3.06 -11.31
C VAL A 159 -2.33 -4.31 -10.44
N PHE A 160 -3.38 -4.50 -9.64
CA PHE A 160 -3.51 -5.66 -8.79
C PHE A 160 -3.90 -6.92 -9.58
N PRO A 161 -3.25 -8.08 -9.34
CA PRO A 161 -3.43 -9.26 -10.19
C PRO A 161 -4.74 -10.02 -9.94
N ASP A 162 -5.32 -9.92 -8.74
CA ASP A 162 -6.57 -10.61 -8.37
C ASP A 162 -7.72 -9.60 -8.16
N PRO A 163 -8.51 -9.30 -9.21
CA PRO A 163 -9.61 -8.34 -9.11
C PRO A 163 -10.73 -8.81 -8.17
N HIS A 164 -10.88 -10.11 -7.92
CA HIS A 164 -11.91 -10.64 -7.02
C HIS A 164 -11.58 -10.31 -5.56
N MET A 165 -10.31 -10.45 -5.16
CA MET A 165 -9.88 -10.03 -3.82
C MET A 165 -10.12 -8.54 -3.58
N LEU A 166 -9.82 -7.67 -4.56
CA LEU A 166 -10.12 -6.24 -4.44
C LEU A 166 -11.62 -5.99 -4.29
N GLN A 167 -12.46 -6.63 -5.10
CA GLN A 167 -13.92 -6.51 -5.00
C GLN A 167 -14.45 -6.94 -3.62
N GLN A 168 -13.88 -8.00 -3.04
CA GLN A 168 -14.23 -8.44 -1.69
C GLN A 168 -13.87 -7.39 -0.63
N LEU A 169 -12.67 -6.79 -0.69
CA LEU A 169 -12.27 -5.72 0.22
C LEU A 169 -13.18 -4.49 0.10
N ILE A 170 -13.52 -4.10 -1.14
CA ILE A 170 -14.47 -3.01 -1.41
C ILE A 170 -15.85 -3.33 -0.82
N ALA A 171 -16.34 -4.56 -0.99
CA ALA A 171 -17.62 -5.00 -0.45
C ALA A 171 -17.62 -4.99 1.09
N GLN A 172 -16.50 -5.36 1.74
CA GLN A 172 -16.37 -5.31 3.19
C GLN A 172 -16.37 -3.87 3.72
N LEU A 173 -15.67 -2.94 3.07
CA LEU A 173 -15.69 -1.52 3.44
C LEU A 173 -17.08 -0.88 3.29
N THR A 174 -17.84 -1.28 2.27
CA THR A 174 -19.15 -0.69 1.95
C THR A 174 -20.32 -1.37 2.65
N GLY A 175 -20.23 -2.67 2.92
CA GLY A 175 -21.29 -3.48 3.52
C GLY A 175 -21.55 -3.19 4.99
N CYS A 176 -20.53 -2.73 5.73
CA CYS A 176 -20.65 -2.46 7.16
C CYS A 176 -21.52 -1.24 7.51
N GLY A 177 -21.91 -0.41 6.52
CA GLY A 177 -22.82 0.72 6.73
C GLY A 177 -24.31 0.34 6.86
N ARG A 178 -24.70 -0.94 6.69
CA ARG A 178 -26.13 -1.36 6.67
C ARG A 178 -26.61 -2.17 7.86
N SER A 179 -25.72 -2.79 8.64
CA SER A 179 -26.10 -3.44 9.90
C SER A 179 -25.95 -2.43 11.03
N SER A 180 -27.07 -1.99 11.61
CA SER A 180 -27.11 -1.22 12.84
C SER A 180 -26.25 -1.91 13.92
N TRP A 181 -25.04 -1.40 14.11
CA TRP A 181 -24.13 -1.86 15.14
C TRP A 181 -24.76 -1.45 16.49
N SER A 182 -25.45 -2.38 17.13
CA SER A 182 -26.00 -2.18 18.47
C SER A 182 -24.86 -2.36 19.49
N PRO A 183 -24.48 -1.33 20.27
CA PRO A 183 -23.26 -1.38 21.11
C PRO A 183 -23.32 -2.34 22.31
N HIS A 184 -24.35 -3.19 22.46
CA HIS A 184 -24.66 -3.83 23.75
C HIS A 184 -24.77 -5.35 23.76
N LYS A 185 -24.13 -6.08 22.84
CA LYS A 185 -23.99 -7.55 22.97
C LYS A 185 -22.62 -8.07 22.56
N TRP A 186 -21.61 -7.76 23.37
CA TRP A 186 -20.38 -8.55 23.41
C TRP A 186 -20.44 -9.46 24.64
N SER A 187 -21.17 -10.58 24.52
CA SER A 187 -20.98 -11.71 25.41
C SER A 187 -19.85 -12.58 24.85
N ALA A 188 -18.79 -12.70 25.65
CA ALA A 188 -17.65 -13.60 25.52
C ALA A 188 -17.90 -14.90 24.71
N ALA A 189 -17.70 -14.84 23.40
CA ALA A 189 -17.65 -16.01 22.54
C ALA A 189 -16.40 -15.93 21.65
N GLY A 190 -15.34 -16.57 22.12
CA GLY A 190 -14.32 -17.26 21.32
C GLY A 190 -13.66 -16.49 20.18
N PHE A 191 -12.43 -16.04 20.43
CA PHE A 191 -11.43 -15.89 19.38
C PHE A 191 -11.28 -17.20 18.58
N GLY A 192 -11.46 -17.13 17.26
CA GLY A 192 -11.09 -18.17 16.29
C GLY A 192 -9.94 -17.68 15.39
N PRO A 193 -9.05 -18.57 14.92
CA PRO A 193 -7.66 -18.22 14.60
C PRO A 193 -7.43 -17.69 13.17
N ALA A 194 -6.50 -16.74 13.09
CA ALA A 194 -5.44 -16.59 12.10
C ALA A 194 -5.71 -17.08 10.65
N PHE A 195 -5.98 -16.14 9.75
CA PHE A 195 -5.81 -16.31 8.30
C PHE A 195 -4.30 -16.29 7.97
N VAL A 196 -3.60 -17.39 8.23
CA VAL A 196 -2.21 -17.58 7.79
C VAL A 196 -2.21 -18.36 6.48
N GLY A 197 -1.83 -17.67 5.41
CA GLY A 197 -1.04 -18.22 4.31
C GLY A 197 -1.69 -19.29 3.43
N ALA A 198 -2.36 -18.85 2.37
CA ALA A 198 -2.40 -19.60 1.11
C ALA A 198 -1.80 -18.72 0.02
N TRP A 199 -0.47 -18.69 -0.07
CA TRP A 199 0.22 -18.14 -1.23
C TRP A 199 -0.01 -19.08 -2.41
N VAL A 200 -0.50 -18.52 -3.51
CA VAL A 200 -0.50 -19.17 -4.82
C VAL A 200 0.95 -19.53 -5.16
N GLN A 201 1.26 -20.82 -5.21
CA GLN A 201 2.52 -21.28 -5.79
C GLN A 201 2.50 -20.94 -7.28
N VAL A 202 3.33 -19.98 -7.69
CA VAL A 202 3.66 -19.78 -9.10
C VAL A 202 4.41 -21.05 -9.53
N PRO A 203 3.93 -21.79 -10.55
CA PRO A 203 4.68 -22.93 -11.07
C PRO A 203 6.03 -22.45 -11.59
N ALA A 204 7.10 -23.07 -11.13
CA ALA A 204 8.43 -22.86 -11.68
C ALA A 204 8.44 -23.33 -13.14
N ASP A 205 8.81 -22.44 -14.07
CA ASP A 205 9.07 -22.81 -15.45
C ASP A 205 10.15 -23.91 -15.49
N PRO A 206 9.95 -25.00 -16.24
CA PRO A 206 11.00 -25.99 -16.43
C PRO A 206 12.14 -25.40 -17.25
N GLU A 207 13.37 -25.51 -16.74
CA GLU A 207 14.58 -25.09 -17.44
C GLU A 207 14.68 -25.74 -18.83
N PRO A 208 15.10 -25.00 -19.87
CA PRO A 208 15.41 -25.60 -21.16
C PRO A 208 16.67 -26.45 -21.04
N GLY A 209 16.49 -27.77 -21.11
CA GLY A 209 17.58 -28.74 -21.10
C GLY A 209 18.61 -28.46 -22.20
N LEU A 210 19.87 -28.37 -21.78
CA LEU A 210 21.03 -28.42 -22.67
C LEU A 210 21.06 -29.77 -23.40
N ALA A 211 20.86 -29.74 -24.71
CA ALA A 211 21.25 -30.83 -25.59
C ALA A 211 22.78 -30.83 -25.74
N ILE A 212 23.42 -31.85 -25.16
CA ILE A 212 24.82 -32.18 -25.44
C ILE A 212 24.85 -32.89 -26.81
N LYS A 213 25.69 -32.40 -27.72
CA LYS A 213 26.13 -33.13 -28.92
C LYS A 213 27.44 -33.84 -28.62
#